data_AF-A0A0D3HA78-F1
#
_entry.id   AF-A0A0D3HA78-F1
#
_cell.length_a   1.000
_cell.length_b   1.000
_cell.length_c   1.000
_cell.angle_alpha   90.00
_cell.angle_beta   90.00
_cell.angle_gamma   90.00
#
_symmetry.space_group_name_H-M   'P 1'
#
loop_
_entity.id
_entity.type
_entity.pdbx_description
1 polymer ?
#
loop_
_entity_poly.entity_id
_entity_poly.type
_entity_poly.pdbx_seq_one_letter_code
_entity_poly.pdbx_strand_id
1 'polypeptide(L)'
;MAGDPDILTDYVIPANGNPMNITGDFFAFTGFRKVFNTSSAPEPNSFTVTKATMAEFPALNGQSVSYATLVFPPSTVNPPHTHPRSAELLLVVDGALSVGFIDTTNKLYTQDLAAGDMFVFPKGMVHFQFNSGNQPAMALSAFGSAAPGVVPVPVTVFGTGIDDAVLAKSFKTDVPTILKLKANLTPPNNRSSVSLGVLLLLAVILSAGAADPDILTDFVVPSDTDPSGIDGAFFTYKNLVTGNSGDPAKLTVTKATHAEFPALLGQSVSYAALVFGAGTVNPPHIHPRASELLVVVQGPLLVGLVDAARNGTVYTQTLQTGDMFVFPKGMVHFQFNNGTDVVARAFSAFGSATPGTISLPAALFGSGIDDTILDKSMHTDQATVDQLKQDQAPPSPGPSPGSSSSAAAALLPSRWAITLLLCFAASYYFYF
;
A
#
# COMPACT_ATOMS: atom_id res chain seq x y z
N MET A 1 14.50 17.61 10.90
CA MET A 1 13.83 16.63 10.02
C MET A 1 12.35 16.59 10.39
N ALA A 2 11.45 16.68 9.41
CA ALA A 2 10.00 16.69 9.62
C ALA A 2 9.42 15.26 9.45
N GLY A 3 10.05 14.27 10.10
CA GLY A 3 9.64 12.87 10.08
C GLY A 3 9.19 12.41 11.47
N ASP A 4 8.62 11.22 11.53
CA ASP A 4 8.30 10.57 12.80
C ASP A 4 9.59 10.23 13.56
N PRO A 5 9.61 10.34 14.90
CA PRO A 5 10.79 9.98 15.67
C PRO A 5 11.00 8.46 15.68
N ASP A 6 12.27 8.05 15.67
CA ASP A 6 12.63 6.68 16.02
C ASP A 6 12.22 6.41 17.48
N ILE A 7 11.46 5.34 17.71
CA ILE A 7 11.12 4.87 19.05
C ILE A 7 12.17 3.86 19.54
N LEU A 8 12.39 3.83 20.85
CA LEU A 8 13.34 2.90 21.50
C LEU A 8 12.66 1.62 21.99
N THR A 9 11.36 1.49 21.78
CA THR A 9 10.53 0.34 22.14
C THR A 9 9.87 -0.21 20.89
N ASP A 10 9.40 -1.45 20.93
CA ASP A 10 8.70 -2.04 19.78
C ASP A 10 7.44 -1.25 19.40
N TYR A 11 6.71 -0.75 20.40
CA TYR A 11 5.55 0.13 20.24
C TYR A 11 5.39 1.05 21.45
N VAL A 12 4.66 2.15 21.28
CA VAL A 12 4.38 3.12 22.34
C VAL A 12 3.03 2.83 22.97
N ILE A 13 3.02 2.56 24.27
CA ILE A 13 1.78 2.49 25.05
C ILE A 13 1.41 3.92 25.47
N PRO A 14 0.16 4.37 25.25
CA PRO A 14 -0.30 5.67 25.71
C PRO A 14 -0.04 5.87 27.22
N ALA A 15 0.24 7.10 27.65
CA ALA A 15 0.63 7.39 29.05
C ALA A 15 -0.38 6.91 30.11
N ASN A 16 -1.67 6.81 29.74
CA ASN A 16 -2.75 6.32 30.62
C ASN A 16 -3.06 4.83 30.42
N GLY A 17 -2.33 4.13 29.56
CA GLY A 17 -2.50 2.71 29.27
C GLY A 17 -1.82 1.83 30.32
N ASN A 18 -2.38 0.66 30.57
CA ASN A 18 -1.76 -0.37 31.41
C ASN A 18 -0.95 -1.34 30.52
N PRO A 19 0.39 -1.40 30.64
CA PRO A 19 1.22 -2.32 29.87
C PRO A 19 0.90 -3.81 30.06
N MET A 20 0.21 -4.15 31.15
CA MET A 20 -0.21 -5.52 31.48
C MET A 20 -1.56 -5.90 30.86
N ASN A 21 -2.26 -4.96 30.20
CA ASN A 21 -3.60 -5.18 29.63
C ASN A 21 -3.64 -4.89 28.13
N ILE A 22 -2.52 -5.13 27.44
CA ILE A 22 -2.46 -5.05 25.97
C ILE A 22 -3.06 -6.35 25.42
N THR A 23 -3.95 -6.21 24.44
CA THR A 23 -4.56 -7.33 23.70
C THR A 23 -4.40 -7.06 22.19
N GLY A 24 -4.84 -8.01 21.35
CA GLY A 24 -4.90 -7.80 19.90
C GLY A 24 -5.71 -6.56 19.49
N ASP A 25 -6.66 -6.12 20.31
CA ASP A 25 -7.47 -4.91 20.06
C ASP A 25 -6.63 -3.63 20.06
N PHE A 26 -5.54 -3.58 20.83
CA PHE A 26 -4.64 -2.43 20.83
C PHE A 26 -4.03 -2.21 19.45
N PHE A 27 -3.73 -3.29 18.72
CA PHE A 27 -3.12 -3.28 17.40
C PHE A 27 -4.16 -3.32 16.27
N ALA A 28 -5.45 -3.27 16.57
CA ALA A 28 -6.51 -3.33 15.59
C ALA A 28 -7.25 -2.00 15.46
N PHE A 29 -7.71 -1.67 14.26
CA PHE A 29 -8.55 -0.50 14.01
C PHE A 29 -9.71 -0.85 13.08
N THR A 30 -10.92 -0.43 13.45
CA THR A 30 -12.17 -0.83 12.77
C THR A 30 -12.87 0.32 12.06
N GLY A 31 -12.24 1.51 12.03
CA GLY A 31 -12.86 2.74 11.53
C GLY A 31 -13.17 2.74 10.04
N PHE A 32 -12.55 1.86 9.25
CA PHE A 32 -12.79 1.76 7.81
C PHE A 32 -13.95 0.81 7.44
N ARG A 33 -14.49 0.02 8.38
CA ARG A 33 -15.63 -0.90 8.13
C ARG A 33 -16.79 -0.23 7.40
N LYS A 34 -17.12 1.02 7.74
CA LYS A 34 -18.22 1.77 7.11
C LYS A 34 -17.95 2.09 5.64
N VAL A 35 -16.70 2.36 5.28
CA VAL A 35 -16.31 2.72 3.91
C VAL A 35 -16.33 1.49 3.01
N PHE A 36 -15.91 0.33 3.52
CA PHE A 36 -15.89 -0.91 2.75
C PHE A 36 -17.21 -1.71 2.79
N ASN A 37 -18.18 -1.30 3.61
CA ASN A 37 -19.51 -1.92 3.67
C ASN A 37 -20.60 -0.92 3.22
N THR A 38 -20.67 -0.67 1.91
CA THR A 38 -21.57 0.32 1.28
C THR A 38 -22.98 -0.20 1.02
N SER A 39 -23.28 -1.46 1.34
CA SER A 39 -24.57 -2.12 1.04
C SER A 39 -25.83 -1.46 1.64
N SER A 40 -25.66 -0.43 2.48
CA SER A 40 -26.75 0.25 3.19
C SER A 40 -26.56 1.76 3.40
N ALA A 41 -25.45 2.36 2.95
CA ALA A 41 -25.19 3.79 3.14
C ALA A 41 -25.48 4.57 1.85
N PRO A 42 -26.15 5.73 1.90
CA PRO A 42 -26.27 6.59 0.73
C PRO A 42 -24.89 7.10 0.32
N GLU A 43 -24.58 7.03 -0.98
CA GLU A 43 -23.35 7.56 -1.55
C GLU A 43 -23.19 9.05 -1.18
N PRO A 44 -22.00 9.48 -0.73
CA PRO A 44 -21.78 10.87 -0.40
C PRO A 44 -21.97 11.76 -1.63
N ASN A 45 -22.39 13.00 -1.42
CA ASN A 45 -22.56 13.99 -2.49
C ASN A 45 -21.35 14.92 -2.65
N SER A 46 -20.34 14.78 -1.80
CA SER A 46 -19.07 15.48 -1.86
C SER A 46 -17.91 14.53 -1.62
N PHE A 47 -16.70 14.97 -1.96
CA PHE A 47 -15.47 14.27 -1.57
C PHE A 47 -15.43 14.04 -0.05
N THR A 48 -15.05 12.84 0.39
CA THR A 48 -14.89 12.48 1.80
C THR A 48 -13.60 11.73 2.06
N VAL A 49 -13.06 11.91 3.27
CA VAL A 49 -11.84 11.25 3.74
C VAL A 49 -12.10 10.62 5.11
N THR A 50 -11.78 9.34 5.27
CA THR A 50 -11.71 8.69 6.59
C THR A 50 -10.26 8.33 6.88
N LYS A 51 -9.74 8.81 8.03
CA LYS A 51 -8.33 8.68 8.39
C LYS A 51 -8.09 7.56 9.39
N ALA A 52 -6.90 6.98 9.32
CA ALA A 52 -6.32 6.10 10.32
C ALA A 52 -4.87 6.57 10.58
N THR A 53 -4.73 7.74 11.20
CA THR A 53 -3.45 8.28 11.68
C THR A 53 -3.27 7.96 13.16
N MET A 54 -2.14 8.33 13.77
CA MET A 54 -1.96 8.18 15.22
C MET A 54 -3.02 8.91 16.06
N ALA A 55 -3.74 9.88 15.49
CA ALA A 55 -4.84 10.55 16.17
C ALA A 55 -6.08 9.66 16.32
N GLU A 56 -6.40 8.87 15.30
CA GLU A 56 -7.54 7.93 15.30
C GLU A 56 -7.14 6.54 15.80
N PHE A 57 -5.90 6.14 15.54
CA PHE A 57 -5.34 4.84 15.84
C PHE A 57 -3.99 4.99 16.58
N PRO A 58 -4.01 5.19 17.92
CA PRO A 58 -2.82 5.52 18.70
C PRO A 58 -1.68 4.50 18.65
N ALA A 59 -1.94 3.24 18.30
CA ALA A 59 -0.89 2.23 18.12
C ALA A 59 0.07 2.55 16.97
N LEU A 60 -0.29 3.47 16.08
CA LEU A 60 0.60 3.97 15.03
C LEU A 60 1.68 4.93 15.55
N ASN A 61 1.62 5.37 16.81
CA ASN A 61 2.64 6.25 17.38
C ASN A 61 4.02 5.57 17.34
N GLY A 62 4.94 6.18 16.59
CA GLY A 62 6.29 5.66 16.35
C GLY A 62 6.40 4.56 15.29
N GLN A 63 5.33 4.31 14.52
CA GLN A 63 5.30 3.26 13.49
C GLN A 63 5.58 3.78 12.08
N SER A 64 5.64 5.11 11.89
CA SER A 64 5.97 5.75 10.62
C SER A 64 5.11 5.29 9.43
N VAL A 65 3.84 4.94 9.68
CA VAL A 65 2.89 4.54 8.64
C VAL A 65 1.46 4.91 9.05
N SER A 66 0.63 5.35 8.10
CA SER A 66 -0.80 5.56 8.30
C SER A 66 -1.59 5.39 7.00
N TYR A 67 -2.92 5.37 7.10
CA TYR A 67 -3.82 5.32 5.96
C TYR A 67 -4.87 6.44 5.96
N ALA A 68 -5.41 6.72 4.78
CA ALA A 68 -6.70 7.35 4.60
C ALA A 68 -7.48 6.66 3.47
N THR A 69 -8.79 6.46 3.66
CA THR A 69 -9.69 6.15 2.54
C THR A 69 -10.25 7.45 1.98
N LEU A 70 -10.39 7.48 0.66
CA LEU A 70 -10.87 8.63 -0.09
C LEU A 70 -12.02 8.18 -0.98
N VAL A 71 -13.17 8.85 -0.86
CA VAL A 71 -14.36 8.57 -1.69
C VAL A 71 -14.69 9.81 -2.48
N PHE A 72 -14.73 9.66 -3.80
CA PHE A 72 -14.95 10.72 -4.76
C PHE A 72 -16.24 10.46 -5.55
N PRO A 73 -17.34 11.13 -5.24
CA PRO A 73 -18.48 11.20 -6.14
C PRO A 73 -18.07 11.81 -7.50
N PRO A 74 -18.88 11.61 -8.56
CA PRO A 74 -18.63 12.21 -9.86
C PRO A 74 -18.37 13.72 -9.77
N SER A 75 -17.38 14.21 -10.53
CA SER A 75 -17.02 15.64 -10.60
C SER A 75 -16.55 16.26 -9.28
N THR A 76 -16.09 15.46 -8.31
CA THR A 76 -15.54 15.97 -7.04
C THR A 76 -14.01 16.00 -7.05
N VAL A 77 -13.45 16.94 -6.29
CA VAL A 77 -12.01 17.20 -6.23
C VAL A 77 -11.52 17.12 -4.79
N ASN A 78 -10.38 16.48 -4.58
CA ASN A 78 -9.51 16.76 -3.45
C ASN A 78 -8.58 17.90 -3.88
N PRO A 79 -8.84 19.13 -3.42
CA PRO A 79 -8.17 20.32 -3.96
C PRO A 79 -6.66 20.27 -3.74
N PRO A 80 -5.88 21.12 -4.42
CA PRO A 80 -4.44 21.20 -4.23
C PRO A 80 -4.05 21.27 -2.74
N HIS A 81 -3.22 20.34 -2.29
CA HIS A 81 -2.77 20.23 -0.90
C HIS A 81 -1.36 19.65 -0.82
N THR A 82 -0.77 19.72 0.38
CA THR A 82 0.52 19.07 0.67
C THR A 82 0.45 18.25 1.97
N HIS A 83 1.34 17.26 2.05
CA HIS A 83 1.63 16.51 3.27
C HIS A 83 3.06 16.87 3.73
N PRO A 84 3.22 17.76 4.73
CA PRO A 84 4.54 18.29 5.08
C PRO A 84 5.48 17.23 5.68
N ARG A 85 4.95 16.12 6.19
CA ARG A 85 5.73 15.09 6.88
C ARG A 85 5.82 13.77 6.12
N SER A 86 5.12 13.61 5.00
CA SER A 86 5.04 12.33 4.31
C SER A 86 4.83 12.46 2.81
N ALA A 87 5.36 11.50 2.06
CA ALA A 87 4.84 11.19 0.73
C ALA A 87 3.47 10.51 0.86
N GLU A 88 2.66 10.59 -0.19
CA GLU A 88 1.40 9.86 -0.29
C GLU A 88 1.51 8.83 -1.41
N LEU A 89 1.24 7.56 -1.08
CA LEU A 89 1.14 6.47 -2.04
C LEU A 89 -0.33 6.07 -2.17
N LEU A 90 -0.97 6.57 -3.23
CA LEU A 90 -2.38 6.37 -3.54
C LEU A 90 -2.55 5.07 -4.33
N LEU A 91 -3.52 4.24 -3.94
CA LEU A 91 -4.02 3.12 -4.72
C LEU A 91 -5.49 3.37 -5.05
N VAL A 92 -5.85 3.34 -6.34
CA VAL A 92 -7.27 3.36 -6.74
C VAL A 92 -7.86 1.96 -6.51
N VAL A 93 -8.88 1.88 -5.65
CA VAL A 93 -9.54 0.62 -5.29
C VAL A 93 -10.74 0.36 -6.19
N ASP A 94 -11.47 1.41 -6.56
CA ASP A 94 -12.62 1.35 -7.47
C ASP A 94 -12.74 2.65 -8.28
N GLY A 95 -13.31 2.57 -9.48
CA GLY A 95 -13.48 3.69 -10.39
C GLY A 95 -12.18 4.18 -11.05
N ALA A 96 -12.09 5.49 -11.29
CA ALA A 96 -10.96 6.14 -11.95
C ALA A 96 -10.73 7.55 -11.41
N LEU A 97 -9.47 8.02 -11.43
CA LEU A 97 -9.07 9.34 -10.94
C LEU A 97 -8.04 9.97 -11.86
N SER A 98 -8.19 11.27 -12.14
CA SER A 98 -7.12 12.11 -12.69
C SER A 98 -6.33 12.71 -11.53
N VAL A 99 -5.03 12.48 -11.50
CA VAL A 99 -4.15 12.95 -10.40
C VAL A 99 -2.98 13.76 -10.93
N GLY A 100 -2.35 14.53 -10.06
CA GLY A 100 -1.06 15.12 -10.38
C GLY A 100 -0.43 15.91 -9.26
N PHE A 101 0.85 16.23 -9.42
CA PHE A 101 1.62 17.11 -8.54
C PHE A 101 2.52 18.06 -9.33
N ILE A 102 2.97 19.11 -8.64
CA ILE A 102 3.82 20.16 -9.21
C ILE A 102 5.17 20.14 -8.49
N ASP A 103 6.27 20.10 -9.24
CA ASP A 103 7.64 20.17 -8.69
C ASP A 103 8.12 21.61 -8.40
N THR A 104 9.27 21.75 -7.75
CA THR A 104 9.85 23.06 -7.42
C THR A 104 10.32 23.86 -8.62
N THR A 105 10.36 23.25 -9.82
CA THR A 105 10.59 23.94 -11.09
C THR A 105 9.29 24.42 -11.75
N ASN A 106 8.14 24.19 -11.10
CA ASN A 106 6.78 24.40 -11.59
C ASN A 106 6.38 23.46 -12.75
N LYS A 107 7.03 22.30 -12.89
CA LYS A 107 6.60 21.27 -13.84
C LYS A 107 5.46 20.45 -13.23
N LEU A 108 4.41 20.27 -14.02
CA LEU A 108 3.25 19.47 -13.67
C LEU A 108 3.45 18.02 -14.15
N TYR A 109 3.21 17.06 -13.26
CA TYR A 109 3.16 15.62 -13.56
C TYR A 109 1.74 15.14 -13.31
N THR A 110 1.10 14.55 -14.32
CA THR A 110 -0.29 14.11 -14.25
C THR A 110 -0.47 12.73 -14.84
N GLN A 111 -1.45 12.00 -14.30
CA GLN A 111 -1.84 10.70 -14.81
C GLN A 111 -3.33 10.46 -14.59
N ASP A 112 -3.96 9.79 -15.56
CA ASP A 112 -5.26 9.14 -15.35
C ASP A 112 -5.05 7.69 -14.87
N LEU A 113 -5.65 7.39 -13.72
CA LEU A 113 -5.56 6.12 -13.02
C LEU A 113 -6.89 5.36 -13.10
N ALA A 114 -6.82 4.05 -13.28
CA ALA A 114 -7.95 3.14 -13.12
C ALA A 114 -7.79 2.31 -11.84
N ALA A 115 -8.84 1.61 -11.41
CA ALA A 115 -8.77 0.66 -10.30
C ALA A 115 -7.58 -0.32 -10.46
N GLY A 116 -6.78 -0.46 -9.41
CA GLY A 116 -5.53 -1.21 -9.39
C GLY A 116 -4.27 -0.38 -9.65
N ASP A 117 -4.40 0.79 -10.29
CA ASP A 117 -3.27 1.70 -10.50
C ASP A 117 -2.90 2.42 -9.20
N MET A 118 -1.59 2.63 -9.02
CA MET A 118 -1.02 3.42 -7.94
C MET A 118 -0.33 4.67 -8.45
N PHE A 119 -0.29 5.71 -7.62
CA PHE A 119 0.49 6.92 -7.90
C PHE A 119 1.16 7.43 -6.63
N VAL A 120 2.44 7.83 -6.73
CA VAL A 120 3.17 8.41 -5.60
C VAL A 120 3.27 9.93 -5.74
N PHE A 121 2.81 10.64 -4.71
CA PHE A 121 2.99 12.08 -4.55
C PHE A 121 4.18 12.31 -3.60
N PRO A 122 5.28 12.94 -4.06
CA PRO A 122 6.44 13.11 -3.20
C PRO A 122 6.17 14.00 -1.99
N LYS A 123 6.94 13.78 -0.92
CA LYS A 123 6.77 14.49 0.36
C LYS A 123 6.77 16.00 0.18
N GLY A 124 5.75 16.67 0.74
CA GLY A 124 5.65 18.14 0.74
C GLY A 124 5.22 18.77 -0.58
N MET A 125 5.05 17.99 -1.65
CA MET A 125 4.68 18.52 -2.97
C MET A 125 3.19 18.88 -3.04
N VAL A 126 2.88 19.95 -3.78
CA VAL A 126 1.50 20.34 -4.06
C VAL A 126 0.90 19.36 -5.05
N HIS A 127 -0.16 18.67 -4.66
CA HIS A 127 -0.84 17.67 -5.48
C HIS A 127 -2.35 17.69 -5.30
N PHE A 128 -3.05 17.01 -6.21
CA PHE A 128 -4.51 16.94 -6.25
C PHE A 128 -4.96 15.58 -6.77
N GLN A 129 -6.23 15.26 -6.49
CA GLN A 129 -6.95 14.16 -7.13
C GLN A 129 -8.32 14.67 -7.57
N PHE A 130 -8.74 14.28 -8.76
CA PHE A 130 -10.00 14.71 -9.35
C PHE A 130 -10.72 13.54 -9.99
N ASN A 131 -11.97 13.32 -9.59
CA ASN A 131 -12.85 12.42 -10.31
C ASN A 131 -13.54 13.21 -11.44
N SER A 132 -12.93 13.21 -12.61
CA SER A 132 -13.46 13.82 -13.83
C SER A 132 -14.58 12.99 -14.50
N GLY A 133 -14.82 11.78 -14.00
CA GLY A 133 -15.78 10.83 -14.54
C GLY A 133 -17.22 11.03 -14.07
N ASN A 134 -18.09 10.14 -14.56
CA ASN A 134 -19.51 10.08 -14.22
C ASN A 134 -19.86 8.97 -13.20
N GLN A 135 -18.88 8.16 -12.80
CA GLN A 135 -19.03 7.13 -11.76
C GLN A 135 -18.26 7.55 -10.50
N PRO A 136 -18.68 7.12 -9.30
CA PRO A 136 -17.88 7.27 -8.09
C PRO A 136 -16.51 6.59 -8.24
N ALA A 137 -15.53 7.06 -7.47
CA ALA A 137 -14.22 6.44 -7.34
C ALA A 137 -13.85 6.34 -5.86
N MET A 138 -13.12 5.27 -5.51
CA MET A 138 -12.58 5.05 -4.18
C MET A 138 -11.08 4.80 -4.28
N ALA A 139 -10.32 5.42 -3.38
CA ALA A 139 -8.90 5.21 -3.26
C ALA A 139 -8.48 5.01 -1.80
N LEU A 140 -7.31 4.41 -1.64
CA LEU A 140 -6.66 4.18 -0.36
C LEU A 140 -5.26 4.80 -0.43
N SER A 141 -5.00 5.78 0.42
CA SER A 141 -3.72 6.49 0.51
C SER A 141 -2.92 5.99 1.70
N ALA A 142 -1.75 5.44 1.44
CA ALA A 142 -0.75 5.14 2.45
C ALA A 142 0.22 6.33 2.60
N PHE A 143 0.66 6.56 3.83
CA PHE A 143 1.66 7.58 4.15
C PHE A 143 2.82 6.96 4.91
N GLY A 144 4.06 7.33 4.57
CA GLY A 144 5.28 7.01 5.31
C GLY A 144 5.45 7.77 6.63
N SER A 145 4.36 8.09 7.31
CA SER A 145 4.30 8.76 8.61
C SER A 145 2.98 8.37 9.28
N ALA A 146 3.01 8.18 10.59
CA ALA A 146 1.82 8.00 11.42
C ALA A 146 1.01 9.31 11.57
N ALA A 147 1.61 10.45 11.21
CA ALA A 147 0.99 11.77 11.31
C ALA A 147 1.38 12.65 10.10
N PRO A 148 0.94 12.34 8.87
CA PRO A 148 1.42 13.01 7.65
C PRO A 148 1.20 14.53 7.63
N GLY A 149 0.16 15.00 8.33
CA GLY A 149 -0.28 16.41 8.29
C GLY A 149 -0.94 16.74 6.96
N VAL A 150 -1.75 17.80 6.89
CA VAL A 150 -2.39 18.22 5.64
C VAL A 150 -2.39 19.74 5.58
N VAL A 151 -1.99 20.31 4.46
CA VAL A 151 -2.10 21.74 4.18
C VAL A 151 -2.93 21.94 2.90
N PRO A 152 -4.25 22.19 3.00
CA PRO A 152 -5.08 22.47 1.84
C PRO A 152 -4.78 23.87 1.30
N VAL A 153 -4.14 23.96 0.12
CA VAL A 153 -3.61 25.21 -0.43
C VAL A 153 -4.69 26.29 -0.56
N PRO A 154 -5.89 26.04 -1.15
CA PRO A 154 -6.89 27.10 -1.30
C PRO A 154 -7.32 27.70 0.05
N VAL A 155 -7.60 26.84 1.05
CA VAL A 155 -8.07 27.29 2.36
C VAL A 155 -6.94 27.96 3.15
N THR A 156 -5.70 27.45 3.08
CA THR A 156 -4.57 28.07 3.76
C THR A 156 -4.22 29.45 3.17
N VAL A 157 -4.30 29.62 1.86
CA VAL A 157 -3.97 30.90 1.20
C VAL A 157 -5.10 31.92 1.32
N PHE A 158 -6.35 31.52 1.05
CA PHE A 158 -7.48 32.45 0.95
C PHE A 158 -8.38 32.43 2.19
N GLY A 159 -8.38 31.37 2.99
CA GLY A 159 -9.20 31.25 4.21
C GLY A 159 -8.52 31.78 5.48
N THR A 160 -7.28 32.27 5.39
CA THR A 160 -6.53 32.80 6.54
C THR A 160 -6.51 34.34 6.55
N GLY A 161 -5.88 34.92 7.57
CA GLY A 161 -5.76 36.37 7.76
C GLY A 161 -4.74 37.08 6.87
N ILE A 162 -4.30 36.48 5.76
CA ILE A 162 -3.41 37.17 4.81
C ILE A 162 -4.18 38.35 4.20
N ASP A 163 -3.52 39.52 4.24
CA ASP A 163 -4.06 40.79 3.74
C ASP A 163 -4.48 40.71 2.27
N ASP A 164 -5.64 41.27 1.94
CA ASP A 164 -6.22 41.19 0.60
C ASP A 164 -5.35 41.88 -0.45
N ALA A 165 -4.67 42.98 -0.10
CA ALA A 165 -3.77 43.67 -1.02
C ALA A 165 -2.46 42.88 -1.23
N VAL A 166 -1.98 42.16 -0.21
CA VAL A 166 -0.86 41.21 -0.35
C VAL A 166 -1.23 40.09 -1.31
N LEU A 167 -2.41 39.47 -1.14
CA LEU A 167 -2.90 38.43 -2.03
C LEU A 167 -3.11 38.97 -3.46
N ALA A 168 -3.77 40.12 -3.61
CA ALA A 168 -4.01 40.73 -4.92
C ALA A 168 -2.70 40.98 -5.68
N LYS A 169 -1.70 41.55 -5.02
CA LYS A 169 -0.36 41.76 -5.61
C LYS A 169 0.34 40.43 -5.95
N SER A 170 0.31 39.47 -5.04
CA SER A 170 0.98 38.17 -5.20
C SER A 170 0.39 37.38 -6.37
N PHE A 171 -0.93 37.37 -6.50
CA PHE A 171 -1.67 36.69 -7.57
C PHE A 171 -1.84 37.55 -8.84
N LYS A 172 -1.26 38.76 -8.87
CA LYS A 172 -1.35 39.71 -10.00
C LYS A 172 -2.79 39.98 -10.44
N THR A 173 -3.67 40.18 -9.46
CA THR A 173 -5.10 40.45 -9.62
C THR A 173 -5.54 41.62 -8.74
N ASP A 174 -6.84 41.82 -8.55
CA ASP A 174 -7.43 42.87 -7.71
C ASP A 174 -8.09 42.33 -6.43
N VAL A 175 -8.29 43.22 -5.46
CA VAL A 175 -8.94 42.89 -4.17
C VAL A 175 -10.34 42.29 -4.38
N PRO A 176 -11.22 42.82 -5.26
CA PRO A 176 -12.51 42.19 -5.55
C PRO A 176 -12.41 40.72 -5.98
N THR A 177 -11.41 40.36 -6.78
CA THR A 177 -11.17 38.97 -7.18
C THR A 177 -10.72 38.11 -6.00
N ILE A 178 -9.84 38.62 -5.14
CA ILE A 178 -9.45 37.93 -3.90
C ILE A 178 -10.68 37.69 -3.02
N LEU A 179 -11.53 38.70 -2.82
CA LEU A 179 -12.75 38.55 -2.01
C LEU A 179 -13.71 37.50 -2.58
N LYS A 180 -13.82 37.36 -3.90
CA LYS A 180 -14.58 36.27 -4.55
C LYS A 180 -14.00 34.90 -4.22
N LEU A 181 -12.67 34.75 -4.26
CA LEU A 181 -11.99 33.49 -3.89
C LEU A 181 -12.21 33.15 -2.41
N LYS A 182 -12.09 34.13 -1.50
CA LYS A 182 -12.33 33.93 -0.06
C LYS A 182 -13.77 33.50 0.23
N ALA A 183 -14.75 34.14 -0.41
CA ALA A 183 -16.18 33.85 -0.20
C ALA A 183 -16.54 32.40 -0.55
N ASN A 184 -15.97 31.83 -1.61
CA ASN A 184 -16.25 30.46 -2.06
C ASN A 184 -15.56 29.38 -1.21
N LEU A 185 -14.63 29.75 -0.33
CA LEU A 185 -13.84 28.83 0.50
C LEU A 185 -14.22 28.89 1.99
N THR A 186 -15.12 29.79 2.37
CA THR A 186 -15.55 29.95 3.77
C THR A 186 -16.77 29.07 4.03
N PRO A 187 -16.73 28.10 4.98
CA PRO A 187 -17.94 27.37 5.39
C PRO A 187 -18.98 28.33 5.99
N PRO A 188 -20.28 27.99 6.01
CA PRO A 188 -21.26 28.75 6.78
C PRO A 188 -20.82 28.82 8.24
N ASN A 189 -20.85 30.02 8.84
CA ASN A 189 -20.37 30.31 10.18
C ASN A 189 -20.88 29.31 11.24
N ASN A 190 -20.03 28.39 11.68
CA ASN A 190 -20.11 27.79 13.01
C ASN A 190 -18.82 28.14 13.75
N ARG A 191 -18.85 29.26 14.49
CA ARG A 191 -17.74 29.67 15.35
C ARG A 191 -17.57 28.63 16.46
N SER A 192 -16.47 27.90 16.42
CA SER A 192 -15.89 27.27 17.60
C SER A 192 -14.39 27.50 17.52
N SER A 193 -13.93 28.52 18.24
CA SER A 193 -12.52 28.86 18.38
C SER A 193 -11.81 27.76 19.17
N VAL A 194 -10.95 26.99 18.51
CA VAL A 194 -10.01 26.07 19.16
C VAL A 194 -8.66 26.79 19.24
N SER A 195 -8.17 26.99 20.48
CA SER A 195 -6.86 27.58 20.75
C SER A 195 -5.75 26.59 20.37
N LEU A 196 -4.82 27.04 19.53
CA LEU A 196 -3.65 26.26 19.09
C LEU A 196 -2.53 26.43 20.13
N GLY A 197 -2.43 25.49 21.07
CA GLY A 197 -1.28 25.41 21.97
C GLY A 197 -0.07 24.82 21.24
N VAL A 198 0.96 25.62 20.99
CA VAL A 198 2.25 25.14 20.46
C VAL A 198 3.08 24.61 21.64
N LEU A 199 3.32 23.30 21.68
CA LEU A 199 4.28 22.69 22.60
C LEU A 199 5.53 22.31 21.80
N LEU A 200 6.62 23.05 22.02
CA LEU A 200 7.92 22.78 21.41
C LEU A 200 8.69 21.83 22.36
N LEU A 201 8.81 20.55 21.99
CA LEU A 201 9.70 19.61 22.67
C LEU A 201 10.91 19.36 21.77
N LEU A 202 12.07 19.86 22.16
CA LEU A 202 13.34 19.62 21.48
C LEU A 202 14.02 18.41 22.13
N ALA A 203 14.06 17.28 21.43
CA ALA A 203 14.93 16.16 21.76
C ALA A 203 15.89 15.94 20.59
N VAL A 204 17.18 16.16 20.83
CA VAL A 204 18.24 15.76 19.91
C VAL A 204 18.68 14.36 20.33
N ILE A 205 18.41 13.36 19.50
CA ILE A 205 18.97 12.01 19.64
C ILE A 205 19.72 11.72 18.35
N LEU A 206 21.02 11.43 18.48
CA LEU A 206 21.83 10.83 17.42
C LEU A 206 21.65 9.30 17.54
N SER A 207 20.64 8.76 16.88
CA SER A 207 20.55 7.33 16.59
C SER A 207 20.98 7.10 15.15
N ALA A 208 21.84 6.10 14.93
CA ALA A 208 22.03 5.53 13.60
C ALA A 208 20.78 4.69 13.30
N GLY A 209 19.87 5.24 12.50
CA GLY A 209 18.62 4.59 12.11
C GLY A 209 18.76 3.78 10.82
N ALA A 210 18.18 2.59 10.79
CA ALA A 210 17.87 1.86 9.55
C ALA A 210 16.56 2.39 8.93
N ALA A 211 16.51 3.71 8.74
CA ALA A 211 15.41 4.42 8.10
C ALA A 211 15.82 4.83 6.67
N ASP A 212 14.84 5.10 5.81
CA ASP A 212 15.12 5.65 4.49
C ASP A 212 15.80 7.03 4.65
N PRO A 213 16.80 7.37 3.82
CA PRO A 213 17.47 8.65 3.93
C PRO A 213 16.50 9.80 3.58
N ASP A 214 16.57 10.89 4.34
CA ASP A 214 15.95 12.15 3.94
C ASP A 214 16.59 12.62 2.62
N ILE A 215 15.78 12.79 1.58
CA ILE A 215 16.24 13.30 0.29
C ILE A 215 16.28 14.84 0.30
N LEU A 216 17.22 15.41 -0.44
CA LEU A 216 17.41 16.86 -0.58
C LEU A 216 16.80 17.42 -1.87
N THR A 217 16.11 16.57 -2.63
CA THR A 217 15.44 16.87 -3.89
C THR A 217 13.95 16.54 -3.78
N ASP A 218 13.13 17.02 -4.72
CA ASP A 218 11.69 16.72 -4.74
C ASP A 218 11.40 15.22 -4.82
N PHE A 219 12.20 14.50 -5.61
CA PHE A 219 12.22 13.05 -5.73
C PHE A 219 13.58 12.59 -6.24
N VAL A 220 13.85 11.29 -6.16
CA VAL A 220 15.08 10.69 -6.68
C VAL A 220 14.85 10.13 -8.07
N VAL A 221 15.73 10.49 -9.00
CA VAL A 221 15.78 9.94 -10.35
C VAL A 221 16.89 8.90 -10.39
N PRO A 222 16.61 7.64 -10.77
CA PRO A 222 17.66 6.64 -10.97
C PRO A 222 18.72 7.13 -11.98
N SER A 223 19.99 6.81 -11.75
CA SER A 223 21.11 7.34 -12.54
C SER A 223 21.10 6.93 -14.01
N ASP A 224 20.36 5.87 -14.34
CA ASP A 224 20.15 5.32 -15.68
C ASP A 224 18.89 5.85 -16.38
N THR A 225 18.12 6.73 -15.71
CA THR A 225 16.91 7.37 -16.26
C THR A 225 17.22 8.74 -16.84
N ASP A 226 16.79 9.01 -18.07
CA ASP A 226 16.88 10.35 -18.68
C ASP A 226 15.90 11.31 -17.97
N PRO A 227 16.39 12.36 -17.27
CA PRO A 227 15.53 13.30 -16.56
C PRO A 227 14.55 14.07 -17.47
N SER A 228 14.87 14.21 -18.75
CA SER A 228 14.01 14.92 -19.71
C SER A 228 12.73 14.14 -20.05
N GLY A 229 12.78 12.82 -19.89
CA GLY A 229 11.66 11.90 -20.16
C GLY A 229 10.74 11.63 -18.97
N ILE A 230 11.01 12.22 -17.80
CA ILE A 230 10.19 11.98 -16.60
C ILE A 230 8.84 12.71 -16.75
N ASP A 231 7.76 11.94 -16.69
CA ASP A 231 6.39 12.43 -16.71
C ASP A 231 5.55 11.71 -15.63
N GLY A 232 4.21 11.83 -15.68
CA GLY A 232 3.33 11.17 -14.72
C GLY A 232 3.44 9.65 -14.71
N ALA A 233 3.88 9.01 -15.80
CA ALA A 233 4.02 7.56 -15.87
C ALA A 233 5.15 7.06 -14.97
N PHE A 234 6.24 7.83 -14.79
CA PHE A 234 7.30 7.49 -13.85
C PHE A 234 6.78 7.36 -12.40
N PHE A 235 5.78 8.15 -12.04
CA PHE A 235 5.14 8.14 -10.72
C PHE A 235 3.93 7.22 -10.63
N THR A 236 3.74 6.35 -11.62
CA THR A 236 2.60 5.43 -11.71
C THR A 236 3.05 3.98 -11.68
N TYR A 237 2.36 3.15 -10.88
CA TYR A 237 2.60 1.70 -10.86
C TYR A 237 1.31 0.95 -11.14
N LYS A 238 1.33 0.06 -12.14
CA LYS A 238 0.13 -0.65 -12.66
C LYS A 238 0.13 -2.15 -12.39
N ASN A 239 1.21 -2.67 -11.82
CA ASN A 239 1.44 -4.12 -11.72
C ASN A 239 1.04 -4.69 -10.35
N LEU A 240 0.36 -3.92 -9.50
CA LEU A 240 -0.14 -4.44 -8.23
C LEU A 240 -1.33 -5.37 -8.49
N VAL A 241 -1.22 -6.65 -8.15
CA VAL A 241 -2.32 -7.60 -8.33
C VAL A 241 -3.38 -7.32 -7.26
N THR A 242 -4.43 -6.61 -7.66
CA THR A 242 -5.58 -6.24 -6.81
C THR A 242 -6.85 -7.02 -7.14
N GLY A 243 -6.78 -8.06 -7.97
CA GLY A 243 -7.93 -8.85 -8.40
C GLY A 243 -8.39 -9.92 -7.39
N ASN A 244 -9.55 -10.51 -7.64
CA ASN A 244 -10.13 -11.61 -6.85
C ASN A 244 -9.63 -13.01 -7.26
N SER A 245 -8.83 -13.12 -8.32
CA SER A 245 -8.34 -14.42 -8.84
C SER A 245 -7.14 -14.91 -8.02
N GLY A 246 -7.40 -15.43 -6.83
CA GLY A 246 -6.40 -16.16 -6.05
C GLY A 246 -6.49 -17.66 -6.31
N ASP A 247 -5.34 -18.34 -6.41
CA ASP A 247 -5.29 -19.80 -6.31
C ASP A 247 -5.74 -20.19 -4.88
N PRO A 248 -6.82 -20.99 -4.71
CA PRO A 248 -7.33 -21.33 -3.39
C PRO A 248 -6.31 -22.09 -2.54
N ALA A 249 -5.28 -22.67 -3.14
CA ALA A 249 -4.23 -23.40 -2.45
C ALA A 249 -2.99 -22.55 -2.08
N LYS A 250 -2.95 -21.26 -2.43
CA LYS A 250 -1.74 -20.43 -2.25
C LYS A 250 -2.00 -19.05 -1.66
N LEU A 251 -0.99 -18.55 -0.97
CA LEU A 251 -0.80 -17.13 -0.74
C LEU A 251 -0.13 -16.51 -1.98
N THR A 252 -0.71 -15.44 -2.50
CA THR A 252 -0.09 -14.59 -3.53
C THR A 252 0.25 -13.24 -2.91
N VAL A 253 1.50 -12.80 -3.06
CA VAL A 253 1.95 -11.47 -2.63
C VAL A 253 2.51 -10.73 -3.84
N THR A 254 1.97 -9.56 -4.13
CA THR A 254 2.54 -8.63 -5.12
C THR A 254 2.99 -7.37 -4.43
N LYS A 255 4.21 -6.93 -4.74
CA LYS A 255 4.85 -5.81 -4.06
C LYS A 255 4.91 -4.59 -4.97
N ALA A 256 4.91 -3.43 -4.34
CA ALA A 256 5.29 -2.15 -4.90
C ALA A 256 6.28 -1.52 -3.93
N THR A 257 7.49 -2.08 -3.86
CA THR A 257 8.64 -1.47 -3.17
C THR A 257 9.47 -0.68 -4.16
N HIS A 258 10.51 0.01 -3.70
CA HIS A 258 11.47 0.66 -4.60
C HIS A 258 12.01 -0.27 -5.70
N ALA A 259 12.15 -1.58 -5.43
CA ALA A 259 12.65 -2.54 -6.40
C ALA A 259 11.71 -2.70 -7.61
N GLU A 260 10.39 -2.67 -7.40
CA GLU A 260 9.39 -2.78 -8.46
C GLU A 260 8.93 -1.41 -8.98
N PHE A 261 8.98 -0.39 -8.11
CA PHE A 261 8.48 0.96 -8.37
C PHE A 261 9.54 2.00 -7.97
N PRO A 262 10.49 2.32 -8.88
CA PRO A 262 11.66 3.15 -8.56
C PRO A 262 11.34 4.53 -7.99
N ALA A 263 10.20 5.13 -8.34
CA ALA A 263 9.76 6.44 -7.83
C ALA A 263 9.54 6.48 -6.31
N LEU A 264 9.46 5.32 -5.64
CA LEU A 264 9.38 5.24 -4.18
C LEU A 264 10.72 5.51 -3.48
N LEU A 265 11.84 5.58 -4.21
CA LEU A 265 13.14 5.84 -3.61
C LEU A 265 13.14 7.17 -2.85
N GLY A 266 13.41 7.10 -1.54
CA GLY A 266 13.43 8.27 -0.65
C GLY A 266 12.05 8.79 -0.23
N GLN A 267 10.97 8.05 -0.53
CA GLN A 267 9.60 8.44 -0.17
C GLN A 267 9.12 7.82 1.15
N SER A 268 9.89 6.90 1.75
CA SER A 268 9.60 6.25 3.03
C SER A 268 8.24 5.54 3.10
N VAL A 269 7.74 5.07 1.96
CA VAL A 269 6.48 4.33 1.86
C VAL A 269 6.58 3.27 0.76
N SER A 270 5.98 2.10 1.00
CA SER A 270 5.78 1.06 0.00
C SER A 270 4.51 0.26 0.29
N TYR A 271 4.21 -0.68 -0.60
CA TYR A 271 2.95 -1.40 -0.58
C TYR A 271 3.11 -2.89 -0.91
N ALA A 272 2.18 -3.70 -0.42
CA ALA A 272 1.97 -5.06 -0.87
C ALA A 272 0.47 -5.39 -0.94
N ALA A 273 0.08 -6.13 -1.97
CA ALA A 273 -1.22 -6.75 -2.09
C ALA A 273 -1.09 -8.23 -1.75
N LEU A 274 -1.95 -8.72 -0.86
CA LEU A 274 -1.97 -10.09 -0.38
C LEU A 274 -3.32 -10.72 -0.73
N VAL A 275 -3.27 -11.89 -1.37
CA VAL A 275 -4.43 -12.73 -1.65
C VAL A 275 -4.19 -14.10 -1.04
N PHE A 276 -5.00 -14.44 -0.05
CA PHE A 276 -4.93 -15.69 0.69
C PHE A 276 -6.01 -16.64 0.20
N GLY A 277 -5.62 -17.75 -0.43
CA GLY A 277 -6.50 -18.90 -0.59
C GLY A 277 -6.98 -19.45 0.77
N ALA A 278 -8.03 -20.27 0.74
CA ALA A 278 -8.57 -20.89 1.95
C ALA A 278 -7.52 -21.78 2.64
N GLY A 279 -7.36 -21.65 3.96
CA GLY A 279 -6.37 -22.40 4.72
C GLY A 279 -4.90 -21.98 4.48
N THR A 280 -4.64 -20.92 3.71
CA THR A 280 -3.27 -20.48 3.42
C THR A 280 -2.73 -19.54 4.49
N VAL A 281 -1.40 -19.54 4.66
CA VAL A 281 -0.70 -18.78 5.69
C VAL A 281 0.40 -17.93 5.06
N ASN A 282 0.53 -16.69 5.52
CA ASN A 282 1.79 -15.97 5.47
C ASN A 282 2.55 -16.33 6.75
N PRO A 283 3.58 -17.20 6.68
CA PRO A 283 4.21 -17.78 7.85
C PRO A 283 4.84 -16.70 8.75
N PRO A 284 5.21 -17.03 9.99
CA PRO A 284 5.93 -16.11 10.86
C PRO A 284 7.11 -15.44 10.15
N HIS A 285 7.08 -14.11 10.06
CA HIS A 285 8.09 -13.30 9.37
C HIS A 285 8.27 -11.96 10.08
N ILE A 286 9.30 -11.23 9.66
CA ILE A 286 9.58 -9.87 10.10
C ILE A 286 9.87 -8.94 8.92
N HIS A 287 9.61 -7.64 9.15
CA HIS A 287 10.04 -6.55 8.30
C HIS A 287 11.11 -5.74 9.06
N PRO A 288 12.41 -5.96 8.81
CA PRO A 288 13.48 -5.38 9.62
C PRO A 288 13.58 -3.85 9.50
N ARG A 289 13.05 -3.26 8.43
CA ARG A 289 13.19 -1.82 8.16
C ARG A 289 11.89 -1.02 8.27
N ALA A 290 10.73 -1.66 8.45
CA ALA A 290 9.45 -0.96 8.52
C ALA A 290 8.44 -1.67 9.43
N SER A 291 7.55 -0.88 10.02
CA SER A 291 6.27 -1.39 10.49
C SER A 291 5.36 -1.66 9.29
N GLU A 292 4.50 -2.66 9.42
CA GLU A 292 3.46 -3.00 8.45
C GLU A 292 2.11 -2.52 8.99
N LEU A 293 1.35 -1.83 8.16
CA LEU A 293 -0.05 -1.52 8.42
C LEU A 293 -0.91 -2.23 7.38
N LEU A 294 -1.59 -3.28 7.81
CA LEU A 294 -2.44 -4.12 6.98
C LEU A 294 -3.88 -3.64 7.08
N VAL A 295 -4.59 -3.57 5.95
CA VAL A 295 -6.05 -3.41 5.88
C VAL A 295 -6.67 -4.57 5.12
N VAL A 296 -7.70 -5.19 5.68
CA VAL A 296 -8.46 -6.27 5.03
C VAL A 296 -9.54 -5.65 4.14
N VAL A 297 -9.51 -5.99 2.86
CA VAL A 297 -10.51 -5.55 1.87
C VAL A 297 -11.50 -6.66 1.49
N GLN A 298 -11.16 -7.91 1.82
CA GLN A 298 -12.05 -9.07 1.77
C GLN A 298 -11.65 -10.02 2.89
N GLY A 299 -12.55 -10.36 3.81
CA GLY A 299 -12.25 -11.20 4.98
C GLY A 299 -13.21 -12.38 5.15
N PRO A 300 -12.98 -13.24 6.18
CA PRO A 300 -12.13 -12.98 7.36
C PRO A 300 -10.63 -13.28 7.18
N LEU A 301 -9.77 -12.71 8.03
CA LEU A 301 -8.33 -13.01 8.12
C LEU A 301 -7.86 -13.01 9.58
N LEU A 302 -7.30 -14.11 10.06
CA LEU A 302 -6.64 -14.16 11.38
C LEU A 302 -5.25 -13.56 11.26
N VAL A 303 -4.88 -12.68 12.17
CA VAL A 303 -3.53 -12.12 12.28
C VAL A 303 -2.97 -12.32 13.68
N GLY A 304 -1.65 -12.37 13.79
CA GLY A 304 -1.00 -12.41 15.08
C GLY A 304 0.39 -11.79 15.10
N LEU A 305 0.77 -11.30 16.27
CA LEU A 305 2.03 -10.61 16.58
C LEU A 305 2.63 -11.23 17.85
N VAL A 306 3.94 -11.48 17.85
CA VAL A 306 4.68 -12.00 18.99
C VAL A 306 5.48 -10.89 19.64
N ASP A 307 5.23 -10.67 20.94
CA ASP A 307 5.91 -9.71 21.78
C ASP A 307 6.98 -10.40 22.63
N ALA A 308 8.21 -10.38 22.12
CA ALA A 308 9.37 -10.97 22.80
C ALA A 308 9.68 -10.28 24.13
N ALA A 309 9.45 -8.96 24.24
CA ALA A 309 9.69 -8.20 25.46
C ALA A 309 8.73 -8.59 26.60
N ARG A 310 7.58 -9.20 26.27
CA ARG A 310 6.59 -9.70 27.24
C ARG A 310 6.52 -11.22 27.24
N ASN A 311 7.67 -11.86 27.41
CA ASN A 311 7.79 -13.32 27.57
C ASN A 311 7.20 -14.12 26.39
N GLY A 312 7.30 -13.58 25.16
CA GLY A 312 6.75 -14.20 23.96
C GLY A 312 5.22 -14.20 23.90
N THR A 313 4.57 -13.22 24.53
CA THR A 313 3.10 -13.08 24.47
C THR A 313 2.65 -12.93 23.01
N VAL A 314 1.60 -13.65 22.63
CA VAL A 314 1.02 -13.57 21.28
C VAL A 314 -0.27 -12.77 21.33
N TYR A 315 -0.34 -11.69 20.57
CA TYR A 315 -1.57 -10.93 20.35
C TYR A 315 -2.19 -11.35 19.04
N THR A 316 -3.44 -11.79 19.06
CA THR A 316 -4.16 -12.23 17.86
C THR A 316 -5.45 -11.44 17.66
N GLN A 317 -5.85 -11.25 16.41
CA GLN A 317 -7.16 -10.71 16.07
C GLN A 317 -7.71 -11.38 14.81
N THR A 318 -9.01 -11.64 14.76
CA THR A 318 -9.69 -12.01 13.51
C THR A 318 -10.26 -10.74 12.88
N LEU A 319 -9.68 -10.33 11.76
CA LEU A 319 -10.05 -9.14 11.02
C LEU A 319 -11.14 -9.46 10.00
N GLN A 320 -12.09 -8.55 9.84
CA GLN A 320 -13.09 -8.57 8.76
C GLN A 320 -12.83 -7.43 7.76
N THR A 321 -13.59 -7.39 6.66
CA THR A 321 -13.49 -6.31 5.67
C THR A 321 -13.60 -4.93 6.31
N GLY A 322 -12.62 -4.07 6.02
CA GLY A 322 -12.46 -2.72 6.58
C GLY A 322 -11.73 -2.67 7.94
N ASP A 323 -11.26 -3.79 8.46
CA ASP A 323 -10.37 -3.80 9.63
C ASP A 323 -8.92 -3.62 9.23
N MET A 324 -8.17 -3.03 10.15
CA MET A 324 -6.75 -2.83 10.05
C MET A 324 -6.02 -3.48 11.22
N PHE A 325 -4.76 -3.85 11.01
CA PHE A 325 -3.85 -4.25 12.06
C PHE A 325 -2.45 -3.72 11.81
N VAL A 326 -1.80 -3.19 12.85
CA VAL A 326 -0.41 -2.73 12.77
C VAL A 326 0.54 -3.77 13.35
N PHE A 327 1.56 -4.14 12.58
CA PHE A 327 2.67 -4.97 13.01
C PHE A 327 3.91 -4.08 13.16
N PRO A 328 4.40 -3.85 14.39
CA PRO A 328 5.54 -2.98 14.58
C PRO A 328 6.84 -3.51 13.95
N LYS A 329 7.72 -2.57 13.59
CA LYS A 329 8.98 -2.83 12.91
C LYS A 329 9.78 -3.93 13.59
N GLY A 330 10.20 -4.93 12.82
CA GLY A 330 11.04 -6.02 13.29
C GLY A 330 10.37 -7.07 14.19
N MET A 331 9.11 -6.90 14.59
CA MET A 331 8.41 -7.89 15.40
C MET A 331 7.92 -9.07 14.57
N VAL A 332 7.98 -10.27 15.13
CA VAL A 332 7.50 -11.51 14.49
C VAL A 332 5.98 -11.48 14.39
N HIS A 333 5.45 -11.67 13.20
CA HIS A 333 4.00 -11.72 12.97
C HIS A 333 3.64 -12.67 11.83
N PHE A 334 2.36 -13.00 11.73
CA PHE A 334 1.80 -13.91 10.75
C PHE A 334 0.39 -13.49 10.37
N GLN A 335 -0.06 -13.97 9.20
CA GLN A 335 -1.45 -13.86 8.78
C GLN A 335 -1.92 -15.23 8.28
N PHE A 336 -3.15 -15.61 8.62
CA PHE A 336 -3.71 -16.91 8.31
C PHE A 336 -5.16 -16.75 7.87
N ASN A 337 -5.49 -17.28 6.70
CA ASN A 337 -6.87 -17.42 6.28
C ASN A 337 -7.42 -18.73 6.84
N ASN A 338 -8.14 -18.64 7.96
CA ASN A 338 -8.77 -19.80 8.61
C ASN A 338 -10.12 -20.19 7.99
N GLY A 339 -10.54 -19.55 6.90
CA GLY A 339 -11.73 -19.92 6.15
C GLY A 339 -11.52 -21.21 5.34
N THR A 340 -12.60 -21.96 5.11
CA THR A 340 -12.55 -23.23 4.35
C THR A 340 -12.73 -23.06 2.85
N ASP A 341 -13.48 -22.04 2.41
CA ASP A 341 -13.82 -21.80 1.00
C ASP A 341 -13.91 -20.31 0.65
N VAL A 342 -13.29 -19.46 1.47
CA VAL A 342 -13.33 -17.99 1.31
C VAL A 342 -11.93 -17.49 1.03
N VAL A 343 -11.76 -16.71 -0.03
CA VAL A 343 -10.53 -15.95 -0.27
C VAL A 343 -10.51 -14.74 0.64
N ALA A 344 -9.39 -14.51 1.33
CA ALA A 344 -9.14 -13.28 2.06
C ALA A 344 -8.17 -12.40 1.27
N ARG A 345 -8.38 -11.08 1.28
CA ARG A 345 -7.57 -10.10 0.58
C ARG A 345 -7.24 -8.95 1.50
N ALA A 346 -5.98 -8.53 1.45
CA ALA A 346 -5.48 -7.43 2.23
C ALA A 346 -4.47 -6.58 1.46
N PHE A 347 -4.33 -5.35 1.90
CA PHE A 347 -3.32 -4.41 1.45
C PHE A 347 -2.46 -4.00 2.63
N SER A 348 -1.15 -4.06 2.45
CA SER A 348 -0.18 -3.71 3.48
C SER A 348 0.65 -2.53 3.04
N ALA A 349 0.67 -1.47 3.84
CA ALA A 349 1.56 -0.35 3.68
C ALA A 349 2.73 -0.49 4.64
N PHE A 350 3.90 -0.01 4.23
CA PHE A 350 5.10 -0.03 5.05
C PHE A 350 5.68 1.37 5.18
N GLY A 351 6.18 1.72 6.36
CA GLY A 351 6.90 2.98 6.64
C GLY A 351 8.32 3.08 6.06
N SER A 352 8.59 2.38 4.95
CA SER A 352 9.85 2.43 4.19
C SER A 352 9.56 2.02 2.75
N ALA A 353 10.31 2.58 1.81
CA ALA A 353 10.32 2.15 0.41
C ALA A 353 10.97 0.76 0.24
N THR A 354 11.72 0.29 1.24
CA THR A 354 12.47 -0.97 1.22
C THR A 354 12.29 -1.76 2.51
N PRO A 355 11.07 -2.18 2.90
CA PRO A 355 10.79 -2.76 4.21
C PRO A 355 11.66 -4.00 4.54
N GLY A 356 12.06 -4.76 3.50
CA GLY A 356 12.70 -6.06 3.62
C GLY A 356 11.72 -7.11 4.14
N THR A 357 12.01 -8.38 3.98
CA THR A 357 11.17 -9.46 4.53
C THR A 357 12.07 -10.62 4.89
N ILE A 358 11.93 -11.14 6.10
CA ILE A 358 12.61 -12.36 6.54
C ILE A 358 11.54 -13.33 7.01
N SER A 359 11.29 -14.38 6.22
CA SER A 359 10.46 -15.52 6.64
C SER A 359 11.26 -16.37 7.62
N LEU A 360 10.75 -16.59 8.83
CA LEU A 360 11.47 -17.36 9.84
C LEU A 360 11.66 -18.83 9.45
N PRO A 361 10.64 -19.55 8.94
CA PRO A 361 10.85 -20.92 8.48
C PRO A 361 11.91 -21.01 7.37
N ALA A 362 11.84 -20.15 6.35
CA ALA A 362 12.82 -20.15 5.26
C ALA A 362 14.22 -19.73 5.74
N ALA A 363 14.31 -18.74 6.63
CA ALA A 363 15.59 -18.26 7.16
C ALA A 363 16.24 -19.27 8.11
N LEU A 364 15.48 -20.05 8.88
CA LEU A 364 16.05 -21.04 9.80
C LEU A 364 16.38 -22.35 9.08
N PHE A 365 15.49 -22.83 8.23
CA PHE A 365 15.60 -24.17 7.63
C PHE A 365 16.09 -24.14 6.17
N GLY A 366 16.04 -22.99 5.48
CA GLY A 366 16.49 -22.83 4.10
C GLY A 366 17.85 -22.14 3.90
N SER A 367 18.47 -21.58 4.94
CA SER A 367 19.69 -20.76 4.84
C SER A 367 21.01 -21.53 5.00
N GLY A 368 20.95 -22.85 5.17
CA GLY A 368 22.13 -23.70 5.35
C GLY A 368 22.73 -23.67 6.75
N ILE A 369 21.98 -23.22 7.77
CA ILE A 369 22.39 -23.42 9.18
C ILE A 369 22.59 -24.92 9.42
N ASP A 370 23.68 -25.23 10.14
CA ASP A 370 24.06 -26.59 10.50
C ASP A 370 22.99 -27.27 11.36
N ASP A 371 22.67 -28.52 11.05
CA ASP A 371 21.59 -29.26 11.73
C ASP A 371 21.85 -29.44 13.21
N THR A 372 23.12 -29.60 13.61
CA THR A 372 23.53 -29.73 15.02
C THR A 372 23.38 -28.40 15.78
N ILE A 373 23.27 -27.27 15.07
CA ILE A 373 22.92 -26.00 15.67
C ILE A 373 21.39 -25.92 15.82
N LEU A 374 20.65 -26.28 14.76
CA LEU A 374 19.18 -26.23 14.77
C LEU A 374 18.56 -27.18 15.80
N ASP A 375 19.04 -28.42 15.89
CA ASP A 375 18.51 -29.43 16.83
C ASP A 375 18.71 -28.99 18.29
N LYS A 376 19.89 -28.47 18.63
CA LYS A 376 20.24 -27.95 19.96
C LYS A 376 19.50 -26.68 20.29
N SER A 377 19.37 -25.75 19.35
CA SER A 377 18.66 -24.48 19.56
C SER A 377 17.17 -24.69 19.76
N MET A 378 16.57 -25.66 19.07
CA MET A 378 15.13 -25.93 19.12
C MET A 378 14.77 -27.04 20.12
N HIS A 379 15.77 -27.68 20.73
CA HIS A 379 15.60 -28.85 21.60
C HIS A 379 14.80 -29.97 20.92
N THR A 380 15.17 -30.30 19.68
CA THR A 380 14.51 -31.32 18.85
C THR A 380 15.53 -32.35 18.34
N ASP A 381 15.11 -33.27 17.47
CA ASP A 381 15.97 -34.29 16.86
C ASP A 381 16.26 -34.00 15.38
N GLN A 382 17.29 -34.67 14.85
CA GLN A 382 17.70 -34.56 13.45
C GLN A 382 16.56 -34.87 12.49
N ALA A 383 15.73 -35.88 12.79
CA ALA A 383 14.61 -36.26 11.92
C ALA A 383 13.59 -35.12 11.79
N THR A 384 13.33 -34.40 12.87
CA THR A 384 12.44 -33.23 12.87
C THR A 384 13.06 -32.07 12.09
N VAL A 385 14.37 -31.81 12.24
CA VAL A 385 15.07 -30.79 11.44
C VAL A 385 15.01 -31.13 9.95
N ASP A 386 15.27 -32.38 9.58
CA ASP A 386 15.20 -32.86 8.20
C ASP A 386 13.80 -32.66 7.61
N GLN A 387 12.75 -32.99 8.38
CA GLN A 387 11.37 -32.79 7.97
C GLN A 387 11.05 -31.30 7.74
N LEU A 388 11.45 -30.42 8.67
CA LEU A 388 11.23 -28.98 8.55
C LEU A 388 11.98 -28.39 7.34
N LYS A 389 13.20 -28.88 7.05
CA LYS A 389 13.95 -28.49 5.83
C LYS A 389 13.24 -28.97 4.56
N GLN A 390 12.71 -30.19 4.56
CA GLN A 390 11.99 -30.74 3.41
C GLN A 390 10.70 -29.94 3.12
N ASP A 391 9.96 -29.54 4.15
CA ASP A 391 8.73 -28.75 4.00
C ASP A 391 8.97 -27.33 3.48
N GLN A 392 10.21 -26.81 3.60
CA GLN A 392 10.62 -25.53 3.02
C GLN A 392 11.22 -25.66 1.60
N ALA A 393 11.50 -26.87 1.13
CA ALA A 393 12.06 -27.06 -0.19
C ALA A 393 11.04 -26.65 -1.27
N PRO A 394 11.47 -25.99 -2.36
CA PRO A 394 10.59 -25.78 -3.50
C PRO A 394 10.06 -27.15 -3.98
N PRO A 395 8.80 -27.23 -4.45
CA PRO A 395 8.23 -28.49 -4.88
C PRO A 395 9.14 -29.15 -5.91
N SER A 396 9.42 -30.45 -5.74
CA SER A 396 10.21 -31.23 -6.69
C SER A 396 9.69 -30.98 -8.12
N PRO A 397 10.58 -30.81 -9.12
CA PRO A 397 10.15 -30.76 -10.50
C PRO A 397 9.23 -31.95 -10.75
N GLY A 398 8.02 -31.68 -11.25
CA GLY A 398 7.12 -32.74 -11.67
C GLY A 398 7.85 -33.69 -12.62
N PRO A 399 7.47 -34.98 -12.68
CA PRO A 399 8.14 -35.94 -13.54
C PRO A 399 8.25 -35.33 -14.94
N SER A 400 9.47 -35.21 -15.45
CA SER A 400 9.70 -34.81 -16.84
C SER A 400 8.79 -35.67 -17.71
N PRO A 401 8.10 -35.10 -18.71
CA PRO A 401 7.33 -35.90 -19.66
C PRO A 401 8.25 -37.02 -20.14
N GLY A 402 7.90 -38.26 -19.80
CA GLY A 402 8.71 -39.42 -20.11
C GLY A 402 9.07 -39.34 -21.58
N SER A 403 10.36 -39.45 -21.90
CA SER A 403 10.83 -39.52 -23.27
C SER A 403 10.06 -40.63 -23.96
N SER A 404 9.07 -40.25 -24.78
CA SER A 404 8.40 -41.19 -25.64
C SER A 404 9.46 -41.73 -26.59
N SER A 405 9.88 -42.96 -26.36
CA SER A 405 10.67 -43.74 -27.30
C SER A 405 10.01 -43.63 -28.66
N SER A 406 10.80 -43.20 -29.65
CA SER A 406 10.44 -43.11 -31.05
C SER A 406 9.71 -44.38 -31.50
N ALA A 407 8.42 -44.27 -31.80
CA ALA A 407 7.69 -45.31 -32.51
C ALA A 407 8.32 -45.48 -33.90
N ALA A 408 8.71 -46.71 -34.20
CA ALA A 408 9.24 -47.11 -35.49
C ALA A 408 8.25 -46.76 -36.61
N ALA A 409 8.77 -46.12 -37.66
CA ALA A 409 8.03 -45.85 -38.89
C ALA A 409 7.64 -47.16 -39.57
N ALA A 410 6.35 -47.50 -39.55
CA ALA A 410 5.78 -48.53 -40.39
C ALA A 410 5.48 -47.92 -41.78
N LEU A 411 6.17 -48.44 -42.80
CA LEU A 411 5.95 -48.18 -44.21
C LEU A 411 4.52 -48.58 -44.63
N LEU A 412 3.77 -47.66 -45.24
CA LEU A 412 2.57 -47.97 -46.02
C LEU A 412 2.91 -47.93 -47.53
N PRO A 413 2.43 -48.90 -48.33
CA PRO A 413 2.75 -48.96 -49.75
C PRO A 413 1.91 -47.98 -50.57
N SER A 414 2.60 -47.30 -51.46
CA SER A 414 2.07 -46.42 -52.51
C SER A 414 1.21 -47.18 -53.51
N ARG A 415 -0.01 -46.68 -53.82
CA ARG A 415 -0.59 -46.70 -55.18
C ARG A 415 -1.64 -45.59 -55.34
N TRP A 416 -1.60 -44.96 -56.51
CA TRP A 416 -2.56 -44.03 -57.13
C TRP A 416 -2.45 -42.55 -56.77
N ALA A 417 -1.51 -41.87 -57.43
CA ALA A 417 -1.66 -40.48 -57.83
C ALA A 417 -2.14 -40.45 -59.30
N ILE A 418 -3.32 -39.89 -59.56
CA ILE A 418 -3.70 -39.33 -60.86
C ILE A 418 -4.27 -37.94 -60.59
N THR A 419 -3.63 -36.96 -61.21
CA THR A 419 -3.94 -35.54 -61.17
C THR A 419 -4.66 -35.13 -62.47
N LEU A 420 -5.29 -33.94 -62.44
CA LEU A 420 -5.82 -33.12 -63.55
C LEU A 420 -7.22 -33.56 -64.07
N LEU A 421 -8.19 -32.68 -64.39
CA LEU A 421 -8.22 -31.25 -64.73
C LEU A 421 -9.71 -30.75 -64.76
N LEU A 422 -9.90 -29.40 -64.78
CA LEU A 422 -11.05 -28.64 -65.33
C LEU A 422 -12.37 -28.64 -64.51
N CYS A 423 -13.19 -27.60 -64.43
CA CYS A 423 -13.14 -26.15 -64.72
C CYS A 423 -14.53 -25.59 -64.34
N PHE A 424 -14.60 -24.28 -64.09
CA PHE A 424 -15.78 -23.38 -64.17
C PHE A 424 -16.83 -23.27 -63.04
N ALA A 425 -17.06 -21.98 -62.75
CA ALA A 425 -18.26 -21.28 -62.29
C ALA A 425 -18.73 -21.49 -60.84
N ALA A 426 -19.34 -20.52 -60.16
CA ALA A 426 -19.38 -19.05 -60.20
C ALA A 426 -20.34 -18.68 -59.06
N SER A 427 -20.07 -17.57 -58.35
CA SER A 427 -21.08 -16.73 -57.63
C SER A 427 -21.83 -17.37 -56.43
N TYR A 428 -22.31 -16.69 -55.38
CA TYR A 428 -22.50 -15.27 -55.06
C TYR A 428 -22.94 -15.13 -53.57
N TYR A 429 -22.65 -13.95 -52.98
CA TYR A 429 -23.24 -13.20 -51.83
C TYR A 429 -23.27 -13.84 -50.40
N PHE A 430 -22.97 -13.22 -49.23
CA PHE A 430 -22.85 -11.86 -48.60
C PHE A 430 -23.93 -11.56 -47.54
N TYR A 431 -23.48 -10.93 -46.44
CA TYR A 431 -24.15 -10.13 -45.38
C TYR A 431 -25.08 -10.88 -44.39
N PHE A 432 -25.03 -10.61 -43.07
CA PHE A 432 -24.55 -9.44 -42.30
C PHE A 432 -23.50 -9.76 -41.25
#